data_AF-A0A4Y7L8R9-F1
#
_entry.id   AF-A0A4Y7L8R9-F1
#
_cell.length_a   1.000
_cell.length_b   1.000
_cell.length_c   1.000
_cell.angle_alpha   90.00
_cell.angle_beta   90.00
_cell.angle_gamma   90.00
#
_symmetry.space_group_name_H-M   'P 1'
#
loop_
_entity.id
_entity.type
_entity.pdbx_description
1 polymer ?
#
loop_
_entity_poly.entity_id
_entity_poly.type
_entity_poly.pdbx_seq_one_letter_code
_entity_poly.pdbx_strand_id
1 'polypeptide(L)'
;MKTKTNALCWNPMEPMNFTAANEDCNCYSYDARKLEEAKNVHKDHVSAVMDIDYSPTGREFVTGSYDRTIRIFPYNGGHSREIYHTKRMQRVFCVKFTCDATYVVSGSDDTNLRIVPRERKKHEYNEALKKRYGNLPEIKRINRHRHLPKAIYKARSLRLTITNAAKKKDDRRRDHSAPGSMPIQSQRKKRIIKEVE
;
A
#
# COMPACT_ATOMS: atom_id res chain seq x y z
N MET A 1 -11.80 -10.66 -14.22
CA MET A 1 -11.87 -11.14 -12.82
C MET A 1 -12.21 -9.97 -11.90
N LYS A 2 -13.41 -9.98 -11.32
CA LYS A 2 -13.80 -9.10 -10.22
C LYS A 2 -12.93 -9.47 -9.02
N THR A 3 -12.24 -8.52 -8.40
CA THR A 3 -11.47 -8.78 -7.17
C THR A 3 -12.27 -8.30 -5.98
N LYS A 4 -12.26 -9.07 -4.90
CA LYS A 4 -13.02 -8.77 -3.70
C LYS A 4 -12.26 -7.78 -2.81
N THR A 5 -13.00 -6.89 -2.17
CA THR A 5 -12.49 -6.08 -1.07
C THR A 5 -12.55 -6.90 0.21
N ASN A 6 -11.40 -7.10 0.86
CA ASN A 6 -11.30 -7.92 2.07
C ASN A 6 -11.66 -7.14 3.33
N ALA A 7 -11.17 -5.91 3.43
CA ALA A 7 -11.39 -5.03 4.56
C ALA A 7 -11.47 -3.57 4.11
N LEU A 8 -12.13 -2.74 4.91
CA LEU A 8 -12.12 -1.29 4.76
C LEU A 8 -11.91 -0.64 6.13
N CYS A 9 -11.28 0.53 6.13
CA CYS A 9 -11.11 1.32 7.34
C CYS A 9 -11.30 2.81 7.00
N TRP A 10 -12.04 3.51 7.85
CA TRP A 10 -12.29 4.95 7.74
C TRP A 10 -11.11 5.73 8.33
N ASN A 11 -10.79 6.88 7.74
CA ASN A 11 -9.82 7.78 8.32
C ASN A 11 -10.44 8.48 9.54
N PRO A 12 -9.88 8.31 10.76
CA PRO A 12 -10.47 8.86 11.98
C PRO A 12 -10.46 10.38 12.03
N MET A 13 -9.56 11.05 11.30
CA MET A 13 -9.48 12.52 11.24
C MET A 13 -10.25 13.11 10.06
N GLU A 14 -10.53 12.30 9.04
CA GLU A 14 -11.19 12.72 7.81
C GLU A 14 -12.34 11.75 7.51
N PRO A 15 -13.54 11.99 8.07
CA PRO A 15 -14.63 11.00 8.07
C PRO A 15 -15.19 10.67 6.68
N MET A 16 -15.00 11.53 5.67
CA MET A 16 -15.38 11.19 4.29
C MET A 16 -14.41 10.23 3.60
N ASN A 17 -13.19 10.06 4.14
CA ASN A 17 -12.16 9.29 3.47
C ASN A 17 -12.05 7.89 4.10
N PHE A 18 -12.02 6.86 3.27
CA PHE A 18 -11.73 5.50 3.71
C PHE A 18 -10.73 4.84 2.77
N THR A 19 -10.07 3.80 3.26
CA THR A 19 -9.18 2.97 2.44
C THR A 19 -9.64 1.52 2.47
N ALA A 20 -9.70 0.92 1.29
CA ALA A 20 -10.12 -0.44 1.04
C ALA A 20 -8.91 -1.33 0.71
N ALA A 21 -8.78 -2.46 1.40
CA ALA A 21 -7.81 -3.51 1.13
C ALA A 21 -8.39 -4.53 0.14
N ASN A 22 -7.67 -4.81 -0.94
CA ASN A 22 -8.17 -5.62 -2.05
C ASN A 22 -7.27 -6.85 -2.33
N GLU A 23 -7.87 -7.88 -2.92
CA GLU A 23 -7.18 -9.10 -3.35
C GLU A 23 -6.16 -8.85 -4.48
N ASP A 24 -6.28 -7.74 -5.23
CA ASP A 24 -5.35 -7.37 -6.31
C ASP A 24 -3.96 -6.89 -5.84
N CYS A 25 -3.67 -7.10 -4.56
CA CYS A 25 -2.44 -6.72 -3.86
C CYS A 25 -2.27 -5.20 -3.70
N ASN A 26 -3.31 -4.41 -3.89
CA ASN A 26 -3.27 -2.97 -3.69
C ASN A 26 -4.29 -2.56 -2.63
N CYS A 27 -4.12 -1.33 -2.11
CA CYS A 27 -5.16 -0.65 -1.35
C CYS A 27 -5.60 0.60 -2.10
N TYR A 28 -6.88 0.94 -1.95
CA TYR A 28 -7.49 2.06 -2.65
C TYR A 28 -8.09 3.02 -1.62
N SER A 29 -7.62 4.26 -1.60
CA SER A 29 -8.24 5.31 -0.80
C SER A 29 -9.31 6.00 -1.62
N TYR A 30 -10.49 6.16 -1.04
CA TYR A 30 -11.65 6.80 -1.64
C TYR A 30 -12.10 7.99 -0.80
N ASP A 31 -12.73 8.94 -1.49
CA ASP A 31 -13.59 9.94 -0.88
C ASP A 31 -15.04 9.46 -1.07
N ALA A 32 -15.78 9.29 0.02
CA ALA A 32 -17.16 8.81 0.00
C ALA A 32 -18.10 9.74 -0.81
N ARG A 33 -17.73 11.00 -0.99
CA ARG A 33 -18.49 11.97 -1.80
C ARG A 33 -18.28 11.77 -3.30
N LYS A 34 -17.16 11.14 -3.69
CA LYS A 34 -16.78 10.92 -5.09
C LYS A 34 -16.17 9.54 -5.26
N LEU A 35 -17.03 8.55 -5.47
CA LEU A 35 -16.63 7.14 -5.63
C LEU A 35 -16.22 6.76 -7.06
N GLU A 36 -16.37 7.66 -8.03
CA GLU A 36 -15.98 7.45 -9.44
C GLU A 36 -14.47 7.29 -9.66
N GLU A 37 -13.65 7.76 -8.71
CA GLU A 37 -12.21 7.58 -8.79
C GLU A 37 -11.60 7.38 -7.40
N ALA A 38 -10.62 6.46 -7.32
CA ALA A 38 -9.80 6.37 -6.13
C ALA A 38 -8.95 7.63 -5.98
N LYS A 39 -8.99 8.28 -4.82
CA LYS A 39 -8.11 9.40 -4.46
C LYS A 39 -6.65 8.99 -4.55
N ASN A 40 -6.32 7.78 -4.11
CA ASN A 40 -4.98 7.24 -4.19
C ASN A 40 -4.97 5.71 -4.33
N VAL A 41 -3.91 5.17 -4.94
CA VAL A 41 -3.68 3.72 -5.09
C VAL A 41 -2.34 3.37 -4.46
N HIS A 42 -2.41 2.57 -3.40
CA HIS A 42 -1.28 2.14 -2.60
C HIS A 42 -0.76 0.81 -3.09
N LYS A 43 0.50 0.78 -3.50
CA LYS A 43 1.11 -0.37 -4.16
C LYS A 43 2.43 -0.70 -3.52
N ASP A 44 2.57 -1.95 -3.11
CA ASP A 44 3.86 -2.60 -2.82
C ASP A 44 3.68 -4.05 -2.39
N HIS A 45 2.46 -4.48 -2.03
CA HIS A 45 2.18 -5.89 -1.73
C HIS A 45 2.30 -6.78 -2.95
N VAL A 46 2.64 -8.04 -2.67
CA VAL A 46 2.87 -9.07 -3.67
C VAL A 46 1.76 -10.12 -3.67
N SER A 47 0.94 -10.14 -2.62
CA SER A 47 -0.26 -10.98 -2.50
C SER A 47 -1.43 -10.16 -1.95
N ALA A 48 -2.59 -10.78 -1.80
CA ALA A 48 -3.82 -10.15 -1.33
C ALA A 48 -3.59 -9.40 -0.01
N VAL A 49 -4.18 -8.21 0.10
CA VAL A 49 -4.19 -7.45 1.36
C VAL A 49 -5.42 -7.92 2.15
N MET A 50 -5.20 -8.41 3.36
CA MET A 50 -6.23 -9.05 4.17
C MET A 50 -6.94 -8.05 5.07
N ASP A 51 -6.19 -7.15 5.70
CA ASP A 51 -6.73 -6.18 6.65
C ASP A 51 -5.99 -4.86 6.57
N ILE A 52 -6.66 -3.80 7.03
CA ILE A 52 -6.19 -2.42 7.02
C ILE A 52 -6.69 -1.69 8.26
N ASP A 53 -5.83 -0.85 8.83
CA ASP A 53 -6.20 -0.01 9.96
C ASP A 53 -5.52 1.34 9.92
N TYR A 54 -6.25 2.40 10.27
CA TYR A 54 -5.70 3.75 10.32
C TYR A 54 -5.00 4.03 11.64
N SER A 55 -3.91 4.79 11.57
CA SER A 55 -3.39 5.44 12.77
C SER A 55 -4.46 6.40 13.31
N PRO A 56 -4.61 6.54 14.63
CA PRO A 56 -5.55 7.52 15.20
C PRO A 56 -5.18 8.96 14.83
N THR A 57 -3.96 9.20 14.34
CA THR A 57 -3.54 10.50 13.77
C THR A 57 -4.09 10.78 12.36
N GLY A 58 -4.66 9.79 11.67
CA GLY A 58 -5.21 9.88 10.32
C GLY A 58 -4.19 10.07 9.18
N ARG A 59 -2.91 10.24 9.50
CA ARG A 59 -1.85 10.54 8.53
C ARG A 59 -1.29 9.31 7.82
N GLU A 60 -1.41 8.15 8.47
CA GLU A 60 -0.84 6.89 8.03
C GLU A 60 -1.82 5.75 8.33
N PHE A 61 -1.66 4.66 7.60
CA PHE A 61 -2.41 3.44 7.82
C PHE A 61 -1.49 2.24 7.66
N VAL A 62 -1.88 1.11 8.24
CA VAL A 62 -1.14 -0.13 8.24
C VAL A 62 -1.96 -1.20 7.55
N THR A 63 -1.27 -2.13 6.91
CA THR A 63 -1.87 -3.19 6.11
C THR A 63 -1.20 -4.50 6.42
N GLY A 64 -2.02 -5.54 6.58
CA GLY A 64 -1.57 -6.92 6.70
C GLY A 64 -1.86 -7.67 5.42
N SER A 65 -0.91 -8.46 4.94
CA SER A 65 -1.08 -9.19 3.69
C SER A 65 -0.74 -10.67 3.83
N TYR A 66 -1.36 -11.42 2.93
CA TYR A 66 -1.09 -12.82 2.68
C TYR A 66 0.36 -13.08 2.24
N ASP A 67 1.11 -12.05 1.80
CA ASP A 67 2.53 -12.15 1.47
C ASP A 67 3.46 -12.25 2.70
N ARG A 68 2.89 -12.36 3.91
CA ARG A 68 3.58 -12.47 5.21
C ARG A 68 4.34 -11.20 5.58
N THR A 69 3.75 -10.06 5.23
CA THR A 69 4.33 -8.76 5.58
C THR A 69 3.26 -7.83 6.13
N ILE A 70 3.74 -6.89 6.93
CA ILE A 70 2.99 -5.74 7.38
C ILE A 70 3.62 -4.54 6.71
N ARG A 71 2.81 -3.69 6.06
CA ARG A 71 3.30 -2.45 5.44
C ARG A 71 2.58 -1.26 6.05
N ILE A 72 3.35 -0.22 6.33
CA ILE A 72 2.84 1.08 6.75
C ILE A 72 2.89 2.01 5.55
N PHE A 73 1.79 2.70 5.28
CA PHE A 73 1.63 3.64 4.20
C PHE A 73 1.30 5.02 4.75
N PRO A 74 1.90 6.08 4.20
CA PRO A 74 1.38 7.43 4.39
C PRO A 74 0.11 7.57 3.56
N TYR A 75 -0.93 8.20 4.12
CA TYR A 75 -2.23 8.33 3.45
C TYR A 75 -2.13 9.00 2.06
N ASN A 76 -1.27 10.01 1.95
CA ASN A 76 -1.05 10.75 0.70
C ASN A 76 0.01 10.14 -0.23
N GLY A 77 0.73 9.09 0.18
CA GLY A 77 1.75 8.44 -0.65
C GLY A 77 1.20 7.21 -1.36
N GLY A 78 1.76 6.83 -2.50
CA GLY A 78 1.36 5.61 -3.23
C GLY A 78 2.19 4.36 -2.89
N HIS A 79 3.19 4.50 -2.03
CA HIS A 79 4.17 3.46 -1.70
C HIS A 79 4.38 3.36 -0.19
N SER A 80 4.80 2.18 0.23
CA SER A 80 5.01 1.86 1.64
C SER A 80 6.15 2.68 2.23
N ARG A 81 5.87 3.34 3.35
CA ARG A 81 6.89 4.00 4.16
C ARG A 81 7.77 2.99 4.86
N GLU A 82 7.20 1.90 5.38
CA GLU A 82 7.96 0.85 6.08
C GLU A 82 7.36 -0.53 5.78
N ILE A 83 8.20 -1.56 5.92
CA ILE A 83 7.80 -2.95 5.82
C ILE A 83 8.37 -3.72 7.00
N TYR A 84 7.51 -4.48 7.68
CA TYR A 84 7.88 -5.40 8.72
C TYR A 84 7.66 -6.83 8.24
N HIS A 85 8.66 -7.67 8.48
CA HIS A 85 8.61 -9.09 8.22
C HIS A 85 9.52 -9.82 9.21
N THR A 86 9.25 -11.10 9.42
CA THR A 86 10.09 -11.96 10.24
C THR A 86 10.08 -13.35 9.62
N LYS A 87 11.18 -14.11 9.76
CA LYS A 87 11.29 -15.46 9.18
C LYS A 87 10.19 -16.41 9.67
N ARG A 88 9.73 -16.24 10.91
CA ARG A 88 8.65 -17.04 11.51
C ARG A 88 7.25 -16.55 11.14
N MET A 89 7.11 -15.30 10.72
CA MET A 89 5.82 -14.69 10.43
C MET A 89 5.18 -15.37 9.22
N GLN A 90 3.98 -15.90 9.43
CA GLN A 90 3.15 -16.47 8.38
C GLN A 90 2.16 -15.42 7.87
N ARG A 91 1.08 -15.87 7.23
CA ARG A 91 0.07 -14.98 6.65
C ARG A 91 -0.47 -14.06 7.73
N VAL A 92 -0.63 -12.78 7.40
CA VAL A 92 -1.14 -11.78 8.35
C VAL A 92 -2.60 -11.55 8.00
N PHE A 93 -3.49 -11.87 8.93
CA PHE A 93 -4.94 -11.79 8.72
C PHE A 93 -5.54 -10.53 9.30
N CYS A 94 -5.03 -10.05 10.43
CA CYS A 94 -5.52 -8.83 11.06
C CYS A 94 -4.37 -7.95 11.52
N VAL A 95 -4.58 -6.63 11.44
CA VAL A 95 -3.64 -5.63 11.92
C VAL A 95 -4.41 -4.48 12.56
N LYS A 96 -3.92 -3.99 13.70
CA LYS A 96 -4.49 -2.83 14.39
C LYS A 96 -3.42 -1.86 14.86
N PHE A 97 -3.72 -0.57 14.79
CA PHE A 97 -2.96 0.45 15.50
C PHE A 97 -3.40 0.51 16.96
N THR A 98 -2.45 0.81 17.84
CA THR A 98 -2.78 1.24 19.19
C THR A 98 -3.30 2.68 19.19
N CYS A 99 -4.19 3.00 20.12
CA CYS A 99 -4.84 4.32 20.22
C CYS A 99 -3.85 5.48 20.46
N ASP A 100 -2.65 5.19 20.95
CA ASP A 100 -1.57 6.15 21.14
C ASP A 100 -0.71 6.39 19.87
N ALA A 101 -1.00 5.67 18.78
CA ALA A 101 -0.28 5.65 17.50
C ALA A 101 1.19 5.20 17.58
N THR A 102 1.62 4.57 18.69
CA THR A 102 3.03 4.19 18.89
C THR A 102 3.31 2.76 18.47
N TYR A 103 2.33 1.87 18.52
CA TYR A 103 2.50 0.46 18.21
C TYR A 103 1.53 0.00 17.12
N VAL A 104 1.97 -1.04 16.43
CA VAL A 104 1.13 -1.86 15.54
C VAL A 104 1.07 -3.25 16.13
N VAL A 105 -0.15 -3.77 16.23
CA VAL A 105 -0.45 -5.15 16.63
C VAL A 105 -0.84 -5.94 15.39
N SER A 106 -0.25 -7.12 15.20
CA SER A 106 -0.61 -8.02 14.09
C SER A 106 -0.98 -9.41 14.59
N GLY A 107 -2.06 -9.97 14.05
CA GLY A 107 -2.41 -11.38 14.19
C GLY A 107 -2.00 -12.15 12.94
N SER A 108 -1.11 -13.13 13.13
CA SER A 108 -0.64 -14.02 12.07
C SER A 108 -1.16 -15.45 12.27
N ASP A 109 -1.20 -16.20 11.18
CA ASP A 109 -1.52 -17.64 11.14
C ASP A 109 -0.60 -18.49 12.03
N ASP A 110 0.56 -17.95 12.43
CA ASP A 110 1.47 -18.60 13.38
C ASP A 110 1.05 -18.48 14.85
N THR A 111 -0.21 -18.10 15.10
CA THR A 111 -0.87 -17.91 16.42
C THR A 111 -0.23 -16.85 17.31
N ASN A 112 0.79 -16.12 16.83
CA ASN A 112 1.46 -15.10 17.63
C ASN A 112 0.90 -13.71 17.36
N LEU A 113 0.63 -12.97 18.45
CA LEU A 113 0.45 -11.53 18.41
C LEU A 113 1.82 -10.85 18.48
N ARG A 114 2.08 -9.92 17.57
CA ARG A 114 3.34 -9.16 17.54
C ARG A 114 3.08 -7.67 17.72
N ILE A 115 3.87 -7.04 18.57
CA ILE A 115 3.87 -5.60 18.83
C ILE A 115 5.14 -5.02 18.20
N VAL A 116 4.96 -4.04 17.31
CA VAL A 116 6.08 -3.38 16.63
C VAL A 116 6.26 -1.98 17.21
N PRO A 117 7.37 -1.70 17.94
CA PRO A 117 7.64 -0.38 18.52
C PRO A 117 7.95 0.68 17.46
N ARG A 118 7.44 1.89 17.68
CA ARG A 118 7.85 3.12 16.99
C ARG A 118 8.53 4.06 17.98
N GLU A 119 9.85 4.17 17.93
CA GLU A 119 10.57 5.17 18.74
C GLU A 119 10.31 6.58 18.18
N ARG A 120 9.62 7.45 18.93
CA ARG A 120 9.26 8.81 18.46
C ARG A 120 10.39 9.84 18.60
N LYS A 121 11.01 9.96 19.78
CA LYS A 121 11.89 11.12 20.10
C LYS A 121 13.20 11.16 19.33
N LYS A 122 13.86 10.02 19.08
CA LYS A 122 15.08 9.95 18.27
C LYS A 122 14.81 10.11 16.76
N HIS A 123 13.56 9.85 16.34
CA HIS A 123 13.18 9.91 14.94
C HIS A 123 12.87 11.33 14.46
N GLU A 124 12.28 12.21 15.29
CA GLU A 124 11.89 13.57 14.86
C GLU A 124 13.07 14.43 14.40
N TYR A 125 14.17 14.45 15.16
CA TYR A 125 15.39 15.18 14.76
C TYR A 125 16.00 14.62 13.47
N ASN A 126 16.10 13.29 13.38
CA ASN A 126 16.65 12.62 12.21
C ASN A 126 15.72 12.72 10.98
N GLU A 127 14.40 12.80 11.18
CA GLU A 127 13.42 13.01 10.11
C GLU A 127 13.54 14.40 9.50
N ALA A 128 13.76 15.45 10.30
CA ALA A 128 13.96 16.80 9.78
C ALA A 128 15.18 16.85 8.83
N LEU A 129 16.28 16.20 9.22
CA LEU A 129 17.49 16.11 8.39
C LEU A 129 17.25 15.30 7.11
N LYS A 130 16.57 14.14 7.23
CA LYS A 130 16.19 13.30 6.08
C LYS A 130 15.24 14.03 5.13
N LYS A 131 14.35 14.88 5.64
CA LYS A 131 13.43 15.67 4.82
C LYS A 131 14.19 16.76 4.04
N ARG A 132 15.14 17.44 4.68
CA ARG A 132 15.96 18.48 4.04
C ARG A 132 16.88 17.91 2.96
N TYR A 133 17.57 16.80 3.24
CA TYR A 133 18.62 16.26 2.37
C TYR A 133 18.22 14.99 1.60
N GLY A 134 16.98 14.53 1.73
CA GLY A 134 16.51 13.26 1.15
C GLY A 134 16.49 13.20 -0.37
N ASN A 135 16.63 14.34 -1.05
CA ASN A 135 16.72 14.41 -2.50
C ASN A 135 18.12 14.06 -3.03
N LEU A 136 19.16 14.14 -2.19
CA LEU A 136 20.53 13.78 -2.58
C LEU A 136 20.60 12.28 -2.93
N PRO A 137 21.24 11.88 -4.04
CA PRO A 137 21.22 10.50 -4.53
C PRO A 137 21.68 9.46 -3.50
N GLU A 138 22.71 9.78 -2.72
CA GLU A 138 23.29 8.89 -1.71
C GLU A 138 22.30 8.62 -0.57
N ILE A 139 21.74 9.68 0.01
CA ILE A 139 20.77 9.61 1.10
C ILE A 139 19.49 8.94 0.61
N LYS A 140 19.03 9.28 -0.60
CA LYS A 140 17.86 8.69 -1.23
C LYS A 140 18.02 7.19 -1.44
N ARG A 141 19.20 6.73 -1.87
CA ARG A 141 19.53 5.32 -2.06
C ARG A 141 19.47 4.57 -0.74
N ILE A 142 20.12 5.10 0.31
CA ILE A 142 20.15 4.49 1.65
C ILE A 142 18.74 4.44 2.24
N ASN A 143 17.98 5.53 2.16
CA ASN A 143 16.64 5.62 2.74
C ASN A 143 15.62 4.69 2.04
N ARG A 144 15.81 4.41 0.75
CA ARG A 144 14.95 3.47 -0.02
C ARG A 144 15.35 2.01 0.16
N HIS A 145 16.58 1.72 0.55
CA HIS A 145 17.04 0.36 0.69
C HIS A 145 16.38 -0.31 1.89
N ARG A 146 15.75 -1.46 1.67
CA ARG A 146 15.14 -2.29 2.72
C ARG A 146 15.51 -3.73 2.51
N HIS A 147 15.84 -4.42 3.61
CA HIS A 147 16.05 -5.86 3.58
C HIS A 147 14.70 -6.55 3.41
N LEU A 148 14.47 -7.13 2.23
CA LEU A 148 13.27 -7.90 1.90
C LEU A 148 13.63 -9.39 1.85
N PRO A 149 12.73 -10.29 2.30
CA PRO A 149 12.92 -11.72 2.08
C PRO A 149 13.05 -12.03 0.60
N LYS A 150 13.95 -12.96 0.25
CA LYS A 150 14.23 -13.33 -1.15
C LYS A 150 12.96 -13.67 -1.93
N ALA A 151 12.01 -14.35 -1.31
CA ALA A 151 10.73 -14.71 -1.92
C ALA A 151 9.91 -13.47 -2.34
N ILE A 152 9.77 -12.49 -1.44
CA ILE A 152 9.03 -11.24 -1.70
C ILE A 152 9.76 -10.40 -2.75
N TYR A 153 11.08 -10.31 -2.66
CA TYR A 153 11.88 -9.58 -3.65
C TYR A 153 11.72 -10.16 -5.06
N LYS A 154 11.86 -11.49 -5.21
CA LYS A 154 11.68 -12.18 -6.50
C LYS A 154 10.27 -12.01 -7.05
N ALA A 155 9.26 -12.21 -6.20
CA ALA A 155 7.87 -12.10 -6.64
C ALA A 155 7.47 -10.65 -6.98
N ARG A 156 8.02 -9.64 -6.26
CA ARG A 156 7.89 -8.22 -6.64
C ARG A 156 8.53 -7.94 -8.00
N SER A 157 9.74 -8.44 -8.23
CA SER A 157 10.46 -8.29 -9.51
C SER A 157 9.66 -8.90 -10.66
N LEU A 158 9.17 -10.13 -10.48
CA LEU A 158 8.33 -10.82 -11.46
C LEU A 158 7.06 -10.03 -11.79
N ARG A 159 6.33 -9.56 -10.77
CA ARG A 159 5.10 -8.76 -10.95
C ARG A 159 5.38 -7.45 -11.67
N LEU A 160 6.51 -6.79 -11.38
CA LEU A 160 6.93 -5.58 -12.08
C LEU A 160 7.20 -5.86 -13.57
N THR A 161 7.92 -6.94 -13.88
CA THR A 161 8.19 -7.38 -15.26
C THR A 161 6.89 -7.65 -16.02
N ILE A 162 5.95 -8.40 -15.41
CA ILE A 162 4.62 -8.69 -16.00
C ILE A 162 3.85 -7.39 -16.27
N THR A 163 3.82 -6.48 -15.29
CA THR A 163 3.09 -5.20 -15.41
C THR A 163 3.68 -4.31 -16.49
N ASN A 164 5.01 -4.23 -16.57
CA ASN A 164 5.71 -3.46 -17.59
C ASN A 164 5.50 -4.04 -18.99
N ALA A 165 5.54 -5.37 -19.12
CA ALA A 165 5.26 -6.05 -20.39
C ALA A 165 3.82 -5.79 -20.86
N ALA A 166 2.84 -5.88 -19.96
CA ALA A 166 1.44 -5.57 -20.25
C ALA A 166 1.25 -4.11 -20.67
N LYS A 167 1.85 -3.17 -19.92
CA LYS A 167 1.82 -1.74 -20.27
C LYS A 167 2.41 -1.49 -21.65
N LYS A 168 3.58 -2.07 -21.95
CA LYS A 168 4.24 -1.93 -23.26
C LYS A 168 3.38 -2.51 -24.40
N LYS A 169 2.65 -3.61 -24.15
CA LYS A 169 1.71 -4.18 -25.11
C LYS A 169 0.54 -3.23 -25.40
N ASP A 170 -0.02 -2.62 -24.36
CA ASP A 170 -1.13 -1.66 -24.49
C ASP A 170 -0.69 -0.32 -25.11
N ASP A 171 0.55 0.12 -24.84
CA ASP A 171 1.16 1.28 -25.50
C ASP A 171 1.27 1.00 -27.01
N ARG A 172 1.90 -0.12 -27.42
CA ARG A 172 2.01 -0.50 -28.84
C ARG A 172 0.66 -0.62 -29.54
N ARG A 173 -0.34 -1.22 -28.89
CA ARG A 173 -1.69 -1.33 -29.47
C ARG A 173 -2.27 0.04 -29.77
N ARG A 174 -2.08 1.02 -28.87
CA ARG A 174 -2.53 2.40 -29.08
C ARG A 174 -1.80 3.07 -30.22
N ASP A 175 -0.49 2.91 -30.29
CA ASP A 175 0.34 3.50 -31.36
C ASP A 175 -0.07 2.98 -32.76
N HIS A 176 -0.59 1.75 -32.84
CA HIS A 176 -1.05 1.12 -34.08
C HIS A 176 -2.57 1.17 -34.30
N SER A 177 -3.35 1.83 -33.43
CA SER A 177 -4.80 2.00 -33.59
C SER A 177 -5.12 3.41 -34.10
N ALA A 178 -6.32 3.60 -34.64
CA ALA A 178 -6.77 4.93 -35.06
C ALA A 178 -6.73 5.94 -33.88
N PRO A 179 -6.32 7.20 -34.10
CA PRO A 179 -6.29 8.21 -33.05
C PRO A 179 -7.64 8.31 -32.30
N GLY A 180 -7.59 8.27 -30.97
CA GLY A 180 -8.80 8.38 -30.13
C GLY A 180 -9.59 7.08 -29.93
N SER A 181 -9.32 6.01 -30.68
CA SER A 181 -10.05 4.73 -30.55
C SER A 181 -9.86 4.04 -29.20
N MET A 182 -8.72 4.25 -28.54
CA MET A 182 -8.38 3.55 -27.29
C MET A 182 -7.90 4.56 -26.22
N PRO A 183 -8.81 5.09 -25.38
CA PRO A 183 -8.49 6.13 -24.41
C PRO A 183 -7.63 5.61 -23.25
N ILE A 184 -6.76 6.47 -22.72
CA ILE A 184 -5.92 6.16 -21.55
C ILE A 184 -6.79 6.22 -20.30
N GLN A 185 -7.14 5.06 -19.77
CA GLN A 185 -7.80 4.99 -18.46
C GLN A 185 -6.78 5.12 -17.33
N SER A 186 -7.01 6.06 -16.41
CA SER A 186 -6.24 6.17 -15.18
C SER A 186 -6.41 4.91 -14.32
N GLN A 187 -5.34 4.45 -13.68
CA GLN A 187 -5.40 3.32 -12.76
C GLN A 187 -6.34 3.54 -11.57
N ARG A 188 -6.63 4.81 -11.24
CA ARG A 188 -7.60 5.21 -10.20
C ARG A 188 -9.05 4.90 -10.59
N LYS A 189 -9.34 4.86 -11.89
CA LYS A 189 -10.67 4.57 -12.46
C LYS A 189 -10.82 3.13 -12.93
N LYS A 190 -9.72 2.48 -13.34
CA LYS A 190 -9.69 1.12 -13.90
C LYS A 190 -10.31 0.00 -13.03
N ARG A 191 -10.51 0.22 -11.72
CA ARG A 191 -10.88 -0.85 -10.78
C ARG A 191 -12.24 -0.68 -10.10
N ILE A 192 -13.01 0.35 -10.48
CA ILE A 192 -14.37 0.54 -9.99
C ILE A 192 -15.30 -0.29 -10.90
N ILE A 193 -16.00 -1.27 -10.31
CA ILE A 193 -16.69 -2.34 -11.05
C ILE A 193 -18.19 -2.05 -11.24
N LYS A 194 -18.80 -1.22 -10.39
CA LYS A 194 -20.21 -0.85 -10.50
C LYS A 194 -20.50 0.47 -9.77
N GLU A 195 -21.11 1.40 -10.46
CA GLU A 195 -21.85 2.52 -9.86
C GLU A 195 -23.19 1.95 -9.36
N VAL A 196 -23.59 2.31 -8.14
CA VAL A 196 -24.97 2.06 -7.68
C VAL A 196 -25.72 3.33 -8.08
N GLU A 197 -26.65 3.20 -9.02
CA GLU A 197 -27.64 4.23 -9.36
C GLU A 197 -28.51 4.57 -8.14
#